data_AF-A0A2E5P7Y9-F1
#
_entry.id   AF-A0A2E5P7Y9-F1
#
_cell.length_a   1.000
_cell.length_b   1.000
_cell.length_c   1.000
_cell.angle_alpha   90.00
_cell.angle_beta   90.00
_cell.angle_gamma   90.00
#
_symmetry.space_group_name_H-M   'P 1'
#
loop_
_entity.id
_entity.type
_entity.pdbx_description
1 polymer ?
#
loop_
_entity_poly.entity_id
_entity_poly.type
_entity_poly.pdbx_seq_one_letter_code
_entity_poly.pdbx_strand_id
1 'polypeptide(L)'
;MARPTKLTDERREAICRMIVEGVPLKTAARAAGVTYNTLRNWMQRGEKGDEPYALFKEEVEEAQAVCEAQLVGIIKSAAVQESGGEWRAALALLSRKFPERWSEKRQLEVSSPEQTSTQLVAGMFAQVQAHLGISTEEAENDEPDDS
;
A
#
# COMPACT_ATOMS: atom_id res chain seq x y z
N MET A 1 9.42 26.88 36.68
CA MET A 1 8.42 27.07 35.60
C MET A 1 8.96 26.42 34.33
N ALA A 2 8.21 25.48 33.76
CA ALA A 2 8.59 24.81 32.51
C ALA A 2 8.62 25.82 31.35
N ARG A 3 9.63 25.71 30.47
CA ARG A 3 9.73 26.54 29.26
C ARG A 3 8.48 26.31 28.40
N PRO A 4 7.79 27.37 27.92
CA PRO A 4 6.62 27.21 27.05
C PRO A 4 6.98 26.34 25.85
N THR A 5 6.26 25.24 25.67
CA THR A 5 6.47 24.38 24.50
C THR A 5 5.80 25.02 23.28
N LYS A 6 6.23 24.62 22.08
CA LYS A 6 5.56 25.05 20.84
C LYS A 6 4.20 24.35 20.64
N LEU A 7 3.90 23.30 21.42
CA LEU A 7 2.62 22.61 21.44
C LEU A 7 1.67 23.39 22.35
N THR A 8 0.89 24.27 21.74
CA THR A 8 -0.20 24.99 22.40
C THR A 8 -1.51 24.24 22.20
N ASP A 9 -2.48 24.44 23.07
CA ASP A 9 -3.81 23.82 22.97
C ASP A 9 -4.47 24.16 21.62
N GLU A 10 -4.37 25.42 21.17
CA GLU A 10 -4.89 25.88 19.88
C GLU A 10 -4.32 25.07 18.70
N ARG A 11 -3.01 24.80 18.72
CA ARG A 11 -2.35 24.01 17.65
C ARG A 11 -2.74 22.55 17.74
N ARG A 12 -2.82 22.03 18.97
CA ARG A 12 -3.24 20.65 19.26
C ARG A 12 -4.61 20.38 18.65
N GLU A 13 -5.59 21.20 19.03
CA GLU A 13 -6.97 21.11 18.56
C GLU A 13 -7.09 21.32 17.05
N ALA A 14 -6.39 22.31 16.50
CA ALA A 14 -6.40 22.56 15.05
C ALA A 14 -5.87 21.36 14.27
N ILE A 15 -4.79 20.72 14.73
CA ILE A 15 -4.23 19.53 14.09
C ILE A 15 -5.21 18.36 14.17
N CYS A 16 -5.75 18.05 15.35
CA CYS A 16 -6.67 16.93 15.53
C CYS A 16 -7.95 17.11 14.68
N ARG A 17 -8.53 18.32 14.64
CA ARG A 17 -9.69 18.62 13.79
C ARG A 17 -9.42 18.33 12.31
N MET A 18 -8.29 18.78 11.79
CA MET A 18 -7.94 18.53 10.38
C MET A 18 -7.70 17.05 10.09
N ILE A 19 -7.17 16.30 11.05
CA ILE A 19 -6.96 14.86 10.90
C ILE A 19 -8.31 14.12 10.79
N VAL A 20 -9.30 14.51 11.61
CA VAL A 20 -10.68 13.99 11.53
C VAL A 20 -11.26 14.22 10.14
N GLU A 21 -11.06 15.40 9.57
CA GLU A 21 -11.50 15.76 8.21
C GLU A 21 -10.77 15.02 7.08
N GLY A 22 -9.84 14.11 7.39
CA GLY A 22 -9.11 13.35 6.37
C GLY A 22 -7.80 14.00 5.94
N VAL A 23 -7.44 15.17 6.44
CA VAL A 23 -6.22 15.88 6.03
C VAL A 23 -4.96 15.10 6.47
N PRO A 24 -3.92 14.97 5.63
CA PRO A 24 -2.66 14.35 6.01
C PRO A 24 -1.91 15.14 7.10
N LEU A 25 -1.22 14.44 8.01
CA LEU A 25 -0.43 15.01 9.11
C LEU A 25 0.50 16.16 8.67
N LYS A 26 1.19 16.00 7.54
CA LYS A 26 2.10 17.03 7.00
C LYS A 26 1.37 18.33 6.66
N THR A 27 0.18 18.23 6.09
CA THR A 27 -0.65 19.38 5.72
C THR A 27 -1.28 20.01 6.96
N ALA A 28 -1.82 19.19 7.88
CA ALA A 28 -2.37 19.65 9.16
C ALA A 28 -1.31 20.41 9.99
N ALA A 29 -0.08 19.89 10.06
CA ALA A 29 1.05 20.58 10.71
C ALA A 29 1.28 21.98 10.13
N ARG A 30 1.39 22.06 8.80
CA ARG A 30 1.65 23.34 8.12
C ARG A 30 0.53 24.34 8.29
N ALA A 31 -0.73 23.88 8.22
CA ALA A 31 -1.91 24.71 8.44
C ALA A 31 -1.98 25.22 9.90
N ALA A 32 -1.57 24.41 10.88
CA ALA A 32 -1.44 24.83 12.28
C ALA A 32 -0.17 25.67 12.58
N GLY A 33 0.58 26.06 11.55
CA GLY A 33 1.75 26.93 11.68
C GLY A 33 2.99 26.24 12.26
N VAL A 34 3.07 24.90 12.18
CA VAL A 34 4.26 24.13 12.61
C VAL A 34 4.88 23.36 11.46
N THR A 35 6.19 23.10 11.55
CA THR A 35 6.85 22.27 10.54
C THR A 35 6.47 20.81 10.74
N TYR A 36 6.46 20.03 9.65
CA TYR A 36 6.24 18.59 9.76
C TYR A 36 7.28 17.89 10.66
N ASN A 37 8.53 18.34 10.63
CA ASN A 37 9.56 17.80 11.50
C ASN A 37 9.26 18.07 12.99
N THR A 38 8.68 19.23 13.31
CA THR A 38 8.23 19.55 14.67
C THR A 38 7.12 18.59 15.11
N LEU A 39 6.10 18.38 14.27
CA LEU A 39 5.03 17.43 14.57
C LEU A 39 5.59 16.01 14.73
N ARG A 40 6.46 15.55 13.83
CA ARG A 40 7.10 14.24 13.92
C ARG A 40 7.87 14.06 15.23
N ASN A 41 8.61 15.07 15.65
CA ASN A 41 9.34 15.04 16.92
C ASN A 41 8.39 14.97 18.12
N TRP A 42 7.25 15.64 18.07
CA TRP A 42 6.22 15.52 19.10
C TRP A 42 5.68 14.09 19.18
N MET A 43 5.32 13.49 18.04
CA MET A 43 4.85 12.10 18.01
C MET A 43 5.88 11.11 18.56
N GLN A 44 7.16 11.29 18.22
CA GLN A 44 8.26 10.46 18.76
C GLN A 44 8.47 10.60 20.26
N ARG A 45 8.22 11.79 20.81
CA ARG A 45 8.28 12.02 22.25
C ARG A 45 7.07 11.42 22.95
N GLY A 46 5.89 11.51 22.33
CA GLY A 46 4.70 10.83 22.82
C GLY A 46 4.85 9.30 22.88
N GLU A 47 5.48 8.70 21.87
CA GLU A 47 5.82 7.25 21.88
C GLU A 47 6.70 6.86 23.08
N LYS A 48 7.50 7.80 23.60
CA LYS A 48 8.37 7.58 24.77
C LYS A 48 7.67 7.89 26.11
N GLY A 49 6.42 8.32 26.08
CA GLY A 49 5.69 8.73 27.29
C GLY A 49 6.05 10.13 27.81
N ASP A 50 6.69 10.98 27.00
CA ASP A 50 7.02 12.35 27.41
C ASP A 50 5.76 13.24 27.41
N GLU A 51 5.31 13.71 28.57
CA GLU A 51 4.24 14.71 28.62
C GLU A 51 4.70 16.11 28.18
N PRO A 52 3.84 16.92 27.53
CA PRO A 52 2.44 16.65 27.15
C PRO A 52 2.26 15.92 25.80
N TYR A 53 3.34 15.36 25.24
CA TYR A 53 3.33 14.80 23.89
C TYR A 53 2.71 13.40 23.83
N ALA A 54 2.70 12.67 24.94
CA ALA A 54 2.03 11.38 25.06
C ALA A 54 0.52 11.54 24.88
N LEU A 55 -0.09 12.44 25.66
CA LEU A 55 -1.51 12.80 25.51
C LEU A 55 -1.82 13.27 24.07
N PHE A 56 -1.01 14.17 23.52
CA PHE A 56 -1.23 14.63 22.14
C PHE A 56 -1.13 13.51 21.10
N LYS A 57 -0.25 12.53 21.31
CA LYS A 57 -0.16 11.36 20.43
C LYS A 57 -1.46 10.55 20.48
N GLU A 58 -1.99 10.30 21.67
CA GLU A 58 -3.26 9.60 21.86
C GLU A 58 -4.41 10.35 21.17
N GLU A 59 -4.50 11.67 21.32
CA GLU A 59 -5.50 12.49 20.62
C GLU A 59 -5.38 12.41 19.10
N VAL A 60 -4.14 12.34 18.57
CA VAL A 60 -3.90 12.18 17.12
C VAL A 60 -4.34 10.79 16.65
N GLU A 61 -4.10 9.74 17.43
CA GLU A 61 -4.56 8.38 17.14
C GLU A 61 -6.09 8.28 17.18
N GLU A 62 -6.73 8.90 18.17
CA GLU A 62 -8.18 9.03 18.26
C GLU A 62 -8.76 9.77 17.04
N ALA A 63 -8.18 10.91 16.66
CA ALA A 63 -8.61 11.66 15.49
C ALA A 63 -8.51 10.83 14.19
N GLN A 64 -7.48 9.98 14.06
CA GLN A 64 -7.36 9.05 12.93
C GLN A 64 -8.44 7.98 12.94
N ALA A 65 -8.75 7.41 14.11
CA ALA A 65 -9.83 6.43 14.27
C ALA A 65 -11.21 7.02 13.93
N VAL A 66 -11.47 8.26 14.35
CA VAL A 66 -12.71 8.98 14.00
C VAL A 66 -12.80 9.21 12.48
N CYS A 67 -11.71 9.66 11.85
CA CYS A 67 -11.64 9.82 10.40
C CYS A 67 -11.96 8.50 9.67
N GLU A 68 -11.34 7.39 10.11
CA GLU A 68 -11.60 6.06 9.56
C GLU A 68 -13.08 5.67 9.69
N ALA A 69 -13.67 5.83 10.88
CA ALA A 69 -15.07 5.50 11.14
C ALA A 69 -16.03 6.33 10.26
N GLN A 70 -15.75 7.62 10.07
CA GLN A 70 -16.55 8.50 9.19
C GLN A 70 -16.52 8.03 7.74
N LEU A 71 -15.34 7.70 7.21
CA LEU A 71 -15.18 7.21 5.84
C LEU A 71 -15.88 5.86 5.63
N VAL A 72 -15.76 4.94 6.59
CA VAL A 72 -16.48 3.66 6.58
C VAL A 72 -18.00 3.88 6.62
N GLY A 73 -18.46 4.84 7.41
CA GLY A 73 -19.86 5.26 7.45
C GLY A 73 -20.37 5.73 6.09
N ILE A 74 -19.60 6.53 5.36
CA ILE A 74 -19.94 7.00 4.00
C ILE A 74 -20.05 5.80 3.04
N ILE A 75 -19.08 4.88 3.08
CA ILE A 75 -19.10 3.67 2.23
C ILE A 75 -20.33 2.82 2.54
N LYS A 76 -20.63 2.59 3.82
CA LYS A 76 -21.80 1.81 4.25
C LYS A 76 -23.11 2.42 3.79
N SER A 77 -23.26 3.74 3.93
CA SER A 77 -24.45 4.46 3.47
C SER A 77 -24.61 4.39 1.96
N ALA A 78 -23.53 4.58 1.21
CA ALA A 78 -23.54 4.50 -0.25
C ALA A 78 -23.82 3.08 -0.78
N ALA A 79 -23.46 2.03 -0.03
CA ALA A 79 -23.75 0.64 -0.37
C ALA A 79 -25.23 0.25 -0.21
N VAL A 80 -25.97 0.92 0.68
CA VAL A 80 -27.40 0.68 0.91
C VAL A 80 -28.28 1.50 -0.05
N GLN A 81 -27.74 2.58 -0.63
CA GLN A 81 -28.48 3.42 -1.57
C GLN A 81 -28.63 2.75 -2.95
N GLU A 82 -29.87 2.68 -3.41
CA GLU A 82 -30.26 2.05 -4.68
C GLU A 82 -29.62 2.72 -5.90
N SER A 83 -29.33 4.02 -5.81
CA SER A 83 -28.72 4.82 -6.88
C SER A 83 -27.20 4.65 -6.99
N GLY A 84 -26.56 3.88 -6.10
CA GLY A 84 -25.11 3.70 -6.06
C GLY A 84 -24.37 5.02 -5.77
N GLY A 85 -24.30 5.43 -4.50
CA GLY A 85 -23.57 6.64 -4.11
C GLY A 85 -22.07 6.57 -4.45
N GLU A 86 -21.37 7.72 -4.43
CA GLU A 86 -19.93 7.82 -4.74
C GLU A 86 -19.02 7.27 -3.62
N TRP A 87 -19.17 5.98 -3.27
CA TRP A 87 -18.34 5.29 -2.27
C TRP A 87 -16.85 5.21 -2.66
N ARG A 88 -16.56 5.28 -3.97
CA ARG A 88 -15.20 5.17 -4.51
C ARG A 88 -14.27 6.26 -4.01
N ALA A 89 -14.77 7.49 -3.81
CA ALA A 89 -13.98 8.59 -3.28
C ALA A 89 -13.57 8.34 -1.82
N ALA A 90 -14.52 7.88 -1.00
CA ALA A 90 -14.26 7.51 0.40
C ALA A 90 -13.28 6.32 0.48
N LEU A 91 -13.47 5.27 -0.34
CA LEU A 91 -12.54 4.14 -0.39
C LEU A 91 -11.13 4.56 -0.85
N ALA A 92 -11.02 5.43 -1.86
CA ALA A 92 -9.72 5.90 -2.34
C ALA A 92 -8.96 6.69 -1.26
N LEU A 93 -9.66 7.44 -0.40
CA LEU A 93 -9.04 8.16 0.71
C LEU A 93 -8.62 7.20 1.83
N LEU A 94 -9.48 6.22 2.14
CA LEU A 94 -9.25 5.18 3.13
C LEU A 94 -8.03 4.30 2.79
N SER A 95 -7.92 3.82 1.56
CA SER A 95 -6.79 2.99 1.10
C SER A 95 -5.46 3.74 1.07
N ARG A 96 -5.48 5.06 0.84
CA ARG A 96 -4.28 5.92 0.90
C ARG A 96 -3.84 6.23 2.32
N LYS A 97 -4.77 6.47 3.25
CA LYS A 97 -4.44 6.79 4.66
C LYS A 97 -4.10 5.55 5.47
N PHE A 98 -4.77 4.43 5.22
CA PHE A 98 -4.63 3.20 5.99
C PHE A 98 -4.29 2.01 5.08
N PRO A 99 -3.18 2.08 4.32
CA PRO A 99 -2.86 1.07 3.31
C PRO A 99 -2.68 -0.33 3.90
N GLU A 100 -2.17 -0.46 5.12
CA GLU A 100 -1.98 -1.78 5.75
C GLU A 100 -3.30 -2.54 5.94
N ARG A 101 -4.40 -1.81 6.23
CA ARG A 101 -5.72 -2.40 6.48
C ARG A 101 -6.64 -2.39 5.26
N TRP A 102 -6.46 -1.40 4.37
CA TRP A 102 -7.40 -1.10 3.28
C TRP A 102 -6.77 -1.13 1.89
N SER A 103 -5.50 -1.51 1.74
CA SER A 103 -4.93 -1.75 0.41
C SER A 103 -5.50 -3.03 -0.20
N GLU A 104 -5.76 -2.96 -1.49
CA GLU A 104 -6.14 -4.13 -2.29
C GLU A 104 -4.93 -5.06 -2.38
N LYS A 105 -5.03 -6.25 -1.78
CA LYS A 105 -4.00 -7.28 -1.88
C LYS A 105 -3.98 -7.79 -3.31
N ARG A 106 -3.15 -7.19 -4.16
CA ARG A 106 -2.95 -7.64 -5.54
C ARG A 106 -2.14 -8.94 -5.51
N GLN A 107 -2.80 -10.09 -5.63
CA GLN A 107 -2.12 -11.34 -5.96
C GLN A 107 -1.54 -11.18 -7.37
N LEU A 108 -0.22 -11.01 -7.43
CA LEU A 108 0.51 -11.13 -8.69
C LEU A 108 0.69 -12.62 -8.95
N GLU A 109 -0.22 -13.21 -9.72
CA GLU A 109 0.04 -14.49 -10.37
C GLU A 109 1.14 -14.28 -11.40
N VAL A 110 2.39 -14.54 -10.99
CA VAL A 110 3.50 -14.69 -11.93
C VAL A 110 3.31 -16.04 -12.61
N SER A 111 2.49 -16.06 -13.67
CA SER A 111 2.53 -17.15 -14.63
C SER A 111 3.90 -17.11 -15.30
N SER A 112 4.81 -17.97 -14.84
CA SER A 112 6.06 -18.23 -15.54
C SER A 112 5.71 -18.83 -16.91
N PRO A 113 6.12 -18.24 -18.04
CA PRO A 113 5.96 -18.89 -19.33
C PRO A 113 6.98 -20.02 -19.46
N GLU A 114 6.73 -21.14 -18.77
CA GLU A 114 7.55 -22.35 -18.84
C GLU A 114 7.55 -22.98 -20.26
N GLN A 115 6.71 -22.48 -21.16
CA GLN A 115 6.52 -22.98 -22.53
C GLN A 115 7.30 -22.21 -23.60
N THR A 116 7.80 -20.99 -23.30
CA THR A 116 8.47 -20.15 -24.32
C THR A 116 9.96 -20.47 -24.42
N SER A 117 10.59 -20.88 -23.31
CA SER A 117 12.03 -21.15 -23.24
C SER A 117 12.43 -22.37 -24.09
N THR A 118 11.64 -23.45 -24.09
CA THR A 118 11.95 -24.66 -24.85
C THR A 118 11.80 -24.48 -26.36
N GLN A 119 10.83 -23.68 -26.82
CA GLN A 119 10.65 -23.40 -28.25
C GLN A 119 11.77 -22.52 -28.83
N LEU A 120 12.24 -21.53 -28.06
CA LEU A 120 13.36 -20.68 -28.48
C LEU A 120 14.67 -21.48 -28.56
N VAL A 121 14.91 -22.37 -27.60
CA VAL A 121 16.11 -23.23 -27.61
C VAL A 121 16.05 -24.25 -28.75
N ALA A 122 14.87 -24.85 -29.01
CA ALA A 122 14.68 -25.77 -30.15
C ALA A 122 14.92 -25.08 -31.52
N GLY A 123 14.44 -23.85 -31.69
CA GLY A 123 14.68 -23.07 -32.92
C GLY A 123 16.15 -22.73 -33.13
N MET A 124 16.87 -22.37 -32.05
CA MET A 124 18.31 -22.08 -32.12
C MET A 124 19.15 -23.32 -32.42
N PHE A 125 18.80 -24.50 -31.87
CA PHE A 125 19.47 -25.75 -32.18
C PHE A 125 19.30 -26.18 -33.64
N ALA A 126 18.09 -26.05 -34.18
CA ALA A 126 17.82 -26.34 -35.59
C ALA A 126 18.64 -25.42 -36.52
N GLN A 127 18.79 -24.14 -36.15
CA GLN A 127 19.54 -23.16 -36.94
C GLN A 127 21.06 -23.38 -36.89
N VAL A 128 21.59 -23.87 -35.76
CA VAL A 128 23.00 -24.26 -35.63
C VAL A 128 23.30 -25.56 -36.39
N GLN A 129 22.41 -26.55 -36.35
CA GLN A 129 22.56 -27.81 -37.10
C GLN A 129 22.54 -27.57 -38.62
N ALA A 130 21.66 -26.70 -39.12
CA ALA A 130 21.61 -26.33 -40.53
C ALA A 130 22.88 -25.62 -41.02
N HIS A 131 23.55 -24.86 -40.15
CA HIS A 131 24.80 -24.18 -40.50
C HIS A 131 26.03 -25.09 -40.42
N LEU A 132 25.99 -26.12 -39.58
CA LEU A 132 27.08 -27.07 -39.39
C LEU A 132 26.99 -28.34 -40.27
N GLY A 133 25.89 -28.51 -41.04
CA GLY A 133 25.74 -29.62 -41.99
C GLY A 133 25.66 -31.00 -41.35
N ILE A 134 25.26 -31.09 -40.07
CA ILE A 134 25.14 -32.35 -39.35
C ILE A 134 23.80 -32.99 -39.73
N SER A 135 23.84 -34.09 -40.48
CA SER A 135 22.64 -34.87 -40.82
C SER A 135 22.23 -35.69 -39.60
N THR A 136 20.98 -35.57 -39.20
CA THR A 136 20.34 -36.42 -38.20
C THR A 136 20.21 -37.83 -38.79
N GLU A 137 21.06 -38.76 -38.37
CA GLU A 137 20.78 -40.18 -38.55
C GLU A 137 19.57 -40.53 -37.68
N GLU A 138 18.47 -40.88 -38.34
CA GLU A 138 17.32 -41.51 -37.70
C GLU A 138 17.80 -42.81 -37.06
N ALA A 139 17.68 -42.89 -35.73
CA ALA A 139 17.90 -44.12 -35.00
C ALA A 139 16.84 -45.14 -35.48
N GLU A 140 17.34 -46.12 -36.21
CA GLU A 140 16.68 -47.34 -36.66
C GLU A 140 15.89 -47.97 -35.50
N ASN A 141 14.59 -48.15 -35.71
CA ASN A 141 13.71 -48.91 -34.82
C ASN A 141 14.20 -50.36 -34.78
N ASP A 142 14.93 -50.72 -33.72
CA ASP A 142 15.15 -52.12 -33.36
C ASP A 142 14.01 -52.52 -32.40
N GLU A 143 12.93 -53.05 -32.99
CA GLU A 143 11.97 -53.88 -32.25
C GLU A 143 12.70 -55.14 -31.78
N PRO A 144 12.74 -55.45 -30.47
CA PRO A 144 12.96 -56.82 -30.07
C PRO A 144 11.63 -57.58 -30.14
N ASP A 145 11.52 -58.37 -31.19
CA ASP A 145 10.60 -59.49 -31.33
C ASP A 145 10.88 -60.56 -30.25
N ASP A 146 9.78 -61.14 -29.79
CA ASP A 146 9.58 -62.49 -29.28
C ASP A 146 9.73 -62.84 -27.78
N SER A 147 8.63 -63.45 -27.32
CA SER A 147 8.41 -64.46 -26.26
C SER A 147 8.21 -64.06 -24.80
#